data_AF-A0A973PQN2-F1
#
_entry.id   AF-A0A973PQN2-F1
#
_cell.length_a   1.000
_cell.length_b   1.000
_cell.length_c   1.000
_cell.angle_alpha   90.00
_cell.angle_beta   90.00
_cell.angle_gamma   90.00
#
_symmetry.space_group_name_H-M   'P 1'
#
loop_
_entity.id
_entity.type
_entity.pdbx_description
1 polymer ?
#
loop_
_entity_poly.entity_id
_entity_poly.type
_entity_poly.pdbx_seq_one_letter_code
_entity_poly.pdbx_strand_id
1 'polypeptide(L)' 'AVRHGQTGLVVDGTSPEEVAGALIELLTDPARARKLGAQGRAWVTREWDWDLVAARFRTLLD' A
#
# COMPACT_ATOMS: atom_id res chain seq x y z
N ALA A 1 -2.08 4.23 1.69
CA ALA A 1 -3.01 3.52 0.76
C ALA A 1 -2.24 2.53 -0.10
N VAL A 2 -2.86 1.42 -0.53
CA VAL A 2 -2.22 0.43 -1.42
C VAL A 2 -2.36 0.85 -2.88
N ARG A 3 -1.26 0.82 -3.65
CA ARG A 3 -1.21 0.98 -5.10
C ARG A 3 -0.87 -0.38 -5.70
N HIS A 4 -1.81 -0.97 -6.44
CA HIS A 4 -1.66 -2.30 -7.02
C HIS A 4 -0.35 -2.42 -7.82
N GLY A 5 0.41 -3.48 -7.57
CA GLY A 5 1.69 -3.78 -8.22
C GLY A 5 2.87 -2.88 -7.82
N GLN A 6 2.65 -1.84 -7.01
CA GLN A 6 3.68 -0.89 -6.60
C GLN A 6 3.94 -0.89 -5.09
N THR A 7 2.90 -0.97 -4.28
CA THR A 7 3.03 -0.97 -2.81
C THR A 7 2.28 -2.14 -2.16
N GLY A 8 1.85 -3.08 -2.98
CA GLY A 8 1.04 -4.24 -2.59
C GLY A 8 0.19 -4.73 -3.76
N LEU A 9 -0.61 -5.76 -3.52
CA LEU A 9 -1.60 -6.28 -4.45
C LEU A 9 -2.99 -5.85 -3.98
N VAL A 10 -3.86 -5.62 -4.94
CA VAL A 10 -5.29 -5.33 -4.74
C VAL A 10 -6.05 -6.38 -5.52
N VAL A 11 -6.95 -7.06 -4.84
CA VAL A 11 -7.77 -8.18 -5.33
C VAL A 11 -9.19 -7.99 -4.85
N ASP A 12 -10.13 -8.74 -5.43
CA ASP A 12 -11.46 -8.87 -4.81
C ASP A 12 -11.34 -9.62 -3.47
N GLY A 13 -11.52 -8.89 -2.37
CA GLY A 13 -11.44 -9.45 -1.01
C GLY A 13 -12.56 -10.43 -0.67
N THR A 14 -13.61 -10.52 -1.50
CA THR A 14 -14.70 -11.50 -1.35
C THR A 14 -14.46 -12.77 -2.16
N SER A 15 -13.43 -12.80 -3.00
CA SER A 15 -13.01 -13.96 -3.79
C SER A 15 -11.87 -14.71 -3.07
N PRO A 16 -12.13 -15.89 -2.49
CA PRO A 16 -11.07 -16.68 -1.86
C PRO A 16 -9.97 -17.09 -2.84
N GLU A 17 -10.32 -17.28 -4.12
CA GLU A 17 -9.39 -17.67 -5.18
C GLU A 17 -8.39 -16.55 -5.48
N GLU A 18 -8.84 -15.31 -5.63
CA GLU A 18 -7.94 -14.19 -5.88
C GLU A 18 -7.04 -13.90 -4.68
N VAL A 19 -7.57 -13.99 -3.46
CA VAL A 19 -6.80 -13.83 -2.23
C VAL A 19 -5.72 -14.91 -2.13
N ALA A 20 -6.08 -16.18 -2.36
CA ALA A 20 -5.13 -17.28 -2.35
C ALA A 20 -4.05 -17.10 -3.43
N GLY A 21 -4.43 -16.67 -4.64
CA GLY A 21 -3.48 -16.40 -5.73
C GLY A 21 -2.47 -15.30 -5.36
N ALA A 22 -2.92 -14.19 -4.79
CA ALA A 22 -2.04 -13.11 -4.33
C ALA A 22 -1.11 -13.56 -3.20
N LEU A 23 -1.60 -14.39 -2.26
CA LEU A 23 -0.76 -14.95 -1.21
C LEU A 23 0.31 -15.89 -1.78
N ILE A 24 -0.07 -16.79 -2.69
CA ILE A 24 0.87 -17.69 -3.36
C ILE A 24 1.95 -16.89 -4.09
N GLU A 25 1.57 -15.86 -4.86
CA GLU A 25 2.52 -14.99 -5.55
C GLU A 25 3.55 -14.39 -4.59
N LEU A 26 3.11 -13.81 -3.47
CA LEU A 26 4.01 -13.16 -2.51
C LEU A 26 4.86 -14.14 -1.71
N LEU A 27 4.31 -15.32 -1.36
CA LEU A 27 5.02 -16.33 -0.58
C LEU A 27 6.03 -17.11 -1.43
N THR A 28 5.79 -17.24 -2.74
CA THR A 28 6.69 -17.93 -3.67
C THR A 28 7.78 -17.02 -4.25
N ASP A 29 7.59 -15.69 -4.22
CA ASP A 29 8.62 -14.70 -4.59
C ASP A 29 8.92 -13.71 -3.43
N PRO A 30 9.81 -14.08 -2.49
CA PRO A 30 10.21 -13.23 -1.38
C PRO A 30 10.90 -11.93 -1.81
N ALA A 31 11.53 -11.88 -2.99
CA ALA A 31 12.20 -10.68 -3.48
C ALA A 31 11.15 -9.63 -3.89
N ARG A 32 10.12 -10.06 -4.63
CA ARG A 32 8.97 -9.22 -4.98
C ARG A 32 8.21 -8.77 -3.74
N ALA A 33 7.96 -9.65 -2.78
CA ALA A 33 7.30 -9.29 -1.52
C ALA A 33 8.06 -8.18 -0.77
N ARG A 34 9.40 -8.30 -0.64
CA ARG A 34 10.24 -7.28 -0.02
C ARG A 34 10.20 -5.96 -0.78
N LYS A 35 10.25 -6.00 -2.11
CA LYS A 35 10.19 -4.81 -2.97
C LYS A 35 8.89 -4.04 -2.76
N LEU A 36 7.75 -4.72 -2.83
CA LEU A 36 6.43 -4.11 -2.63
C LEU A 36 6.30 -3.53 -1.21
N GLY A 37 6.76 -4.26 -0.19
CA GLY A 37 6.77 -3.78 1.19
C GLY A 37 7.64 -2.54 1.40
N ALA A 38 8.84 -2.50 0.82
CA ALA A 38 9.73 -1.35 0.89
C ALA A 38 9.13 -0.12 0.19
N GLN A 39 8.55 -0.31 -0.99
CA GLN A 39 7.85 0.74 -1.72
C GLN A 39 6.63 1.25 -0.95
N GLY A 40 5.87 0.37 -0.30
CA GLY A 40 4.75 0.75 0.57
C GLY A 40 5.17 1.56 1.79
N ARG A 41 6.25 1.16 2.47
CA ARG A 41 6.81 1.94 3.58
C ARG A 41 7.26 3.33 3.12
N ALA A 42 8.05 3.38 2.04
CA ALA A 42 8.52 4.65 1.48
C ALA A 42 7.36 5.55 1.03
N TRP A 43 6.26 4.96 0.56
CA TRP A 43 5.07 5.70 0.16
C TRP A 43 4.38 6.36 1.36
N VAL A 44 4.06 5.57 2.39
CA VAL A 44 3.41 6.08 3.60
C VAL A 44 4.25 7.17 4.26
N THR A 45 5.56 6.97 4.37
CA THR A 45 6.46 7.97 4.97
C THR A 45 6.47 9.30 4.20
N ARG A 46 6.28 9.30 2.88
CA ARG A 46 6.28 10.54 2.09
C ARG A 46 4.99 11.34 2.22
N GLU A 47 3.84 10.66 2.29
CA GLU A 47 2.56 11.35 2.09
C GLU A 47 1.55 11.21 3.21
N TRP A 48 1.89 10.44 4.24
CA TRP A 48 1.17 10.42 5.50
C TRP A 48 2.06 11.00 6.60
N ASP A 49 2.65 12.16 6.30
CA ASP A 49 3.15 13.06 7.33
C ASP A 49 1.95 13.79 7.94
N TRP A 50 1.74 13.59 9.25
CA TRP A 50 0.65 14.24 9.99
C TRP A 50 0.74 15.76 9.90
N ASP A 51 1.94 16.32 9.75
CA ASP A 51 2.14 17.75 9.58
C ASP A 51 1.57 18.24 8.25
N LEU A 52 1.72 17.46 7.17
CA LEU A 52 1.17 17.78 5.85
C LEU A 52 -0.36 17.72 5.84
N VAL A 53 -0.94 16.72 6.52
CA VAL A 53 -2.39 16.58 6.67
C VAL A 53 -2.94 17.76 7.47
N ALA A 54 -2.32 18.09 8.60
CA ALA A 54 -2.74 19.21 9.44
C ALA A 54 -2.66 20.56 8.69
N ALA A 55 -1.62 20.79 7.90
CA ALA A 55 -1.48 21.99 7.09
C ALA A 55 -2.60 22.11 6.03
N ARG A 56 -2.94 21.02 5.33
CA ARG A 56 -4.04 21.01 4.35
C ARG A 56 -5.40 21.25 5.01
N PHE A 57 -5.64 20.68 6.19
CA PHE A 57 -6.86 20.96 6.94
C PHE A 57 -6.92 22.41 7.44
N ARG A 58 -5.81 23.00 7.87
CA ARG A 58 -5.75 24.41 8.26
C ARG A 58 -6.21 25.32 7.13
N THR A 59 -5.72 25.10 5.91
CA THR A 59 -6.12 25.89 4.73
C THR A 59 -7.61 25.78 4.35
N LEU A 60 -8.34 24.77 4.84
CA LEU A 60 -9.77 24.62 4.59
C LEU A 60 -10.64 25.23 5.69
N LEU A 61 -10.05 25.57 6.85
CA LEU A 61 -10.73 26.13 8.02
C LEU A 61 -10.52 27.65 8.17
N ASP A 62 -9.60 28.21 7.39
CA ASP A 62 -9.37 29.66 7.25
C ASP A 62 -10.20 30.22 6.08
#